data_AF-A0A9W3SNJ6-F1
#
_entry.id   AF-A0A9W3SNJ6-F1
#
_cell.length_a   1.000
_cell.length_b   1.000
_cell.length_c   1.000
_cell.angle_alpha   90.00
_cell.angle_beta   90.00
_cell.angle_gamma   90.00
#
_symmetry.space_group_name_H-M   'P 1'
#
loop_
_entity.id
_entity.type
_entity.pdbx_description
1 polymer ?
#
loop_
_entity_poly.entity_id
_entity_poly.type
_entity_poly.pdbx_seq_one_letter_code
_entity_poly.pdbx_strand_id
1 'polypeptide(L)'
;MTNKLYTDSNTVTYLFNYALDHGIAFETTYDLHKDTPSCSVPSKRKMVINLNTNNEEELPFQISHEIGHILNKDFGKQFYCGESSSSPVEVKASRTGIKILADYYFYDVPKEDWNIDNFMLYYCIPVSYKDWVINYLATK
;
A
#
# COMPACT_ATOMS: atom_id res chain seq x y z
N MET A 1 10.21 -4.85 29.98
CA MET A 1 8.88 -5.04 29.35
C MET A 1 8.58 -3.77 28.56
N THR A 2 9.11 -3.69 27.35
CA THR A 2 9.01 -2.52 26.48
C THR A 2 7.75 -2.61 25.63
N ASN A 3 6.97 -1.55 25.67
CA ASN A 3 5.64 -1.44 25.09
C ASN A 3 5.66 -1.60 23.56
N LYS A 4 4.57 -2.23 23.10
CA LYS A 4 4.07 -2.44 21.73
C LYS A 4 4.59 -1.45 20.68
N LEU A 5 5.17 -2.03 19.63
CA LEU A 5 5.67 -1.38 18.43
C LEU A 5 4.58 -0.51 17.78
N TYR A 6 4.92 0.75 17.52
CA TYR A 6 4.15 1.62 16.65
C TYR A 6 4.26 1.08 15.23
N THR A 7 3.15 0.70 14.62
CA THR A 7 3.00 0.95 13.20
C THR A 7 3.21 2.45 13.00
N ASP A 8 4.13 2.86 12.12
CA ASP A 8 4.48 4.28 11.96
C ASP A 8 3.27 5.07 11.45
N SER A 9 2.53 5.63 12.41
CA SER A 9 1.32 6.43 12.25
C SER A 9 1.44 7.47 11.14
N ASN A 10 2.66 7.94 10.85
CA ASN A 10 2.95 8.92 9.83
C ASN A 10 2.68 8.42 8.41
N THR A 11 3.10 7.20 8.02
CA THR A 11 2.83 6.70 6.64
C THR A 11 1.35 6.42 6.45
N VAL A 12 0.69 5.78 7.43
CA VAL A 12 -0.74 5.49 7.34
C VAL A 12 -1.56 6.78 7.27
N THR A 13 -1.22 7.77 8.09
CA THR A 13 -1.84 9.11 8.04
C THR A 13 -1.61 9.77 6.68
N TYR A 14 -0.39 9.72 6.15
CA TYR A 14 -0.10 10.23 4.81
C TYR A 14 -0.97 9.54 3.75
N LEU A 15 -1.10 8.22 3.77
CA LEU A 15 -1.90 7.48 2.78
C LEU A 15 -3.39 7.82 2.86
N PHE A 16 -3.94 7.97 4.07
CA PHE A 16 -5.33 8.39 4.23
C PHE A 16 -5.56 9.83 3.79
N ASN A 17 -4.64 10.75 4.09
CA ASN A 17 -4.71 12.12 3.57
C ASN A 17 -4.61 12.13 2.04
N TYR A 18 -3.65 11.40 1.48
CA TYR A 18 -3.51 11.21 0.04
C TYR A 18 -4.80 10.67 -0.59
N ALA A 19 -5.45 9.69 0.03
CA ALA A 19 -6.74 9.17 -0.42
C ALA A 19 -7.82 10.28 -0.44
N LEU A 20 -7.96 11.05 0.65
CA LEU A 20 -8.94 12.14 0.75
C LEU A 20 -8.68 13.23 -0.28
N ASP A 21 -7.42 13.63 -0.48
CA ASP A 21 -7.01 14.64 -1.47
C ASP A 21 -7.33 14.20 -2.90
N HIS A 22 -7.37 12.89 -3.14
CA HIS A 22 -7.78 12.31 -4.41
C HIS A 22 -9.28 11.97 -4.48
N GLY A 23 -10.09 12.39 -3.49
CA GLY A 23 -11.52 12.11 -3.45
C GLY A 23 -11.83 10.61 -3.33
N ILE A 24 -11.04 9.90 -2.54
CA ILE A 24 -11.23 8.48 -2.19
C ILE A 24 -11.73 8.41 -0.75
N ALA A 25 -12.91 7.86 -0.56
CA ALA A 25 -13.45 7.58 0.76
C ALA A 25 -12.82 6.30 1.33
N PHE A 26 -12.74 6.21 2.65
CA PHE A 26 -12.34 4.98 3.31
C PHE A 26 -13.12 4.72 4.59
N GLU A 27 -13.11 3.46 5.00
CA GLU A 27 -13.62 3.01 6.29
C GLU A 27 -12.60 2.03 6.88
N THR A 28 -12.29 2.18 8.15
CA THR A 28 -11.39 1.25 8.87
C THR A 28 -12.22 0.48 9.88
N THR A 29 -11.98 -0.82 10.01
CA THR A 29 -12.73 -1.66 10.97
C THR A 29 -11.84 -2.74 11.60
N TYR A 30 -12.16 -3.08 12.85
CA TYR A 30 -11.61 -4.24 13.56
C TYR A 30 -12.59 -5.42 13.62
N ASP A 31 -13.80 -5.27 13.06
CA ASP A 31 -14.90 -6.24 13.20
C ASP A 31 -14.79 -7.42 12.23
N LEU A 32 -13.87 -7.34 11.27
CA LEU A 32 -13.61 -8.41 10.31
C LEU A 32 -12.66 -9.45 10.91
N HIS A 33 -12.77 -10.69 10.43
CA HIS A 33 -11.82 -11.74 10.80
C HIS A 33 -10.41 -11.34 10.35
N LYS A 34 -9.38 -11.71 11.10
CA LYS A 34 -7.97 -11.37 10.82
C LYS A 34 -7.44 -11.79 9.44
N ASP A 35 -8.05 -12.83 8.88
CA ASP A 35 -7.73 -13.36 7.54
C ASP A 35 -8.66 -12.79 6.44
N THR A 36 -9.58 -11.89 6.78
CA THR A 36 -10.40 -11.16 5.80
C THR A 36 -9.56 -10.03 5.21
N PRO A 37 -9.33 -9.99 3.89
CA PRO A 37 -8.52 -8.95 3.29
C PRO A 37 -9.22 -7.58 3.33
N SER A 38 -8.42 -6.53 3.28
CA SER A 38 -8.89 -5.20 2.89
C SER A 38 -9.46 -5.26 1.46
N CYS A 39 -10.30 -4.29 1.11
CA CYS A 39 -10.92 -4.27 -0.21
C CYS A 39 -11.17 -2.85 -0.72
N SER A 40 -11.33 -2.73 -2.03
CA SER A 40 -11.75 -1.50 -2.68
C SER A 40 -12.94 -1.72 -3.60
N VAL A 41 -13.73 -0.66 -3.72
CA VAL A 41 -14.86 -0.55 -4.64
C VAL A 41 -14.58 0.65 -5.54
N PRO A 42 -13.77 0.49 -6.62
CA PRO A 42 -13.36 1.58 -7.50
C PRO A 42 -14.53 2.39 -8.07
N SER A 43 -15.65 1.75 -8.40
CA SER A 43 -16.86 2.41 -8.90
C SER A 43 -17.50 3.39 -7.90
N LYS A 44 -17.25 3.19 -6.60
CA LYS A 44 -17.68 4.08 -5.51
C LYS A 44 -16.55 4.96 -4.98
N ARG A 45 -15.33 4.82 -5.52
CA ARG A 45 -14.10 5.42 -4.99
C ARG A 45 -13.98 5.26 -3.48
N LYS A 46 -14.29 4.07 -2.97
CA LYS A 46 -14.24 3.75 -1.54
C LYS A 46 -13.39 2.51 -1.29
N MET A 47 -12.61 2.52 -0.22
CA MET A 47 -11.94 1.32 0.32
C MET A 47 -12.41 1.00 1.74
N VAL A 48 -12.28 -0.26 2.14
CA VAL A 48 -12.49 -0.75 3.51
C VAL A 48 -11.20 -1.44 3.94
N ILE A 49 -10.61 -0.95 5.02
CA ILE A 49 -9.34 -1.43 5.55
C ILE A 49 -9.61 -2.25 6.81
N ASN A 50 -9.17 -3.52 6.79
CA ASN A 50 -9.24 -4.38 7.95
C ASN A 50 -8.04 -4.14 8.87
N LEU A 51 -8.27 -3.50 10.01
CA LEU A 51 -7.24 -3.24 11.01
C LEU A 51 -6.97 -4.44 11.93
N ASN A 52 -7.77 -5.51 11.84
CA ASN A 52 -7.57 -6.75 12.59
C ASN A 52 -6.60 -7.72 11.88
N THR A 53 -5.81 -7.26 10.90
CA THR A 53 -4.83 -8.08 10.17
C THR A 53 -3.80 -8.72 11.11
N ASN A 54 -3.33 -9.93 10.77
CA ASN A 54 -2.27 -10.62 11.54
C ASN A 54 -0.93 -9.86 11.51
N ASN A 55 -0.71 -9.05 10.47
CA ASN A 55 0.53 -8.32 10.26
C ASN A 55 0.23 -6.85 10.04
N GLU A 56 0.39 -6.05 11.09
CA GLU A 56 0.15 -4.60 11.03
C GLU A 56 1.24 -3.88 10.20
N GLU A 57 2.44 -4.45 10.06
CA GLU A 57 3.54 -3.88 9.27
C GLU A 57 3.20 -3.82 7.77
N GLU A 58 2.30 -4.68 7.29
CA GLU A 58 1.82 -4.68 5.90
C GLU A 58 0.76 -3.61 5.63
N LEU A 59 0.18 -2.97 6.65
CA LEU A 59 -0.92 -2.02 6.48
C LEU A 59 -0.61 -0.89 5.50
N PRO A 60 0.57 -0.23 5.54
CA PRO A 60 0.89 0.79 4.55
C PRO A 60 0.84 0.27 3.12
N PHE A 61 1.37 -0.93 2.87
CA PHE A 61 1.35 -1.52 1.54
C PHE A 61 -0.07 -1.90 1.12
N GLN A 62 -0.85 -2.53 2.00
CA GLN A 62 -2.27 -2.84 1.74
C GLN A 62 -3.08 -1.57 1.40
N ILE A 63 -2.97 -0.51 2.20
CA ILE A 63 -3.70 0.74 1.97
C ILE A 63 -3.29 1.38 0.64
N SER A 64 -1.98 1.47 0.37
CA SER A 64 -1.48 2.05 -0.88
C SER A 64 -1.90 1.23 -2.12
N HIS A 65 -1.99 -0.10 -1.98
CA HIS A 65 -2.47 -1.01 -3.01
C HIS A 65 -3.96 -0.76 -3.32
N GLU A 66 -4.81 -0.62 -2.30
CA GLU A 66 -6.24 -0.33 -2.49
C GLU A 66 -6.48 1.06 -3.11
N ILE A 67 -5.68 2.06 -2.73
CA ILE A 67 -5.64 3.36 -3.43
C ILE A 67 -5.29 3.14 -4.91
N GLY A 68 -4.32 2.27 -5.17
CA GLY A 68 -3.89 1.87 -6.52
C GLY A 68 -5.04 1.37 -7.38
N HIS A 69 -5.86 0.44 -6.88
CA HIS A 69 -7.05 -0.05 -7.61
C HIS A 69 -8.01 1.07 -8.00
N ILE A 70 -8.26 2.00 -7.06
CA ILE A 70 -9.21 3.10 -7.26
C ILE A 70 -8.65 4.12 -8.26
N LEU A 71 -7.36 4.45 -8.21
CA LEU A 71 -6.72 5.35 -9.17
C LEU A 71 -6.61 4.74 -10.57
N ASN A 72 -6.38 3.43 -10.65
CA ASN A 72 -6.33 2.70 -11.91
C ASN A 72 -7.69 2.52 -12.59
N LYS A 73 -8.79 2.83 -11.86
CA LYS A 73 -10.18 2.62 -12.29
C LYS A 73 -10.46 1.15 -12.63
N ASP A 74 -9.92 0.25 -11.82
CA ASP A 74 -10.11 -1.19 -12.01
C ASP A 74 -11.60 -1.58 -11.87
N PHE A 75 -12.02 -2.64 -12.56
CA PHE A 75 -13.45 -2.98 -12.66
C PHE A 75 -13.87 -4.03 -11.63
N GLY A 76 -15.00 -3.79 -10.96
CA GLY A 76 -15.55 -4.70 -9.95
C GLY A 76 -15.00 -4.45 -8.55
N LYS A 77 -15.45 -5.23 -7.57
CA LYS A 77 -14.88 -5.19 -6.21
C LYS A 77 -13.53 -5.90 -6.23
N GLN A 78 -12.50 -5.22 -5.76
CA GLN A 78 -11.16 -5.80 -5.62
C GLN A 78 -10.95 -6.14 -4.15
N PHE A 79 -10.30 -7.27 -3.92
CA PHE A 79 -9.94 -7.73 -2.59
C PHE A 79 -8.44 -7.92 -2.59
N TYR A 80 -7.76 -7.39 -1.58
CA TYR A 80 -6.32 -7.61 -1.44
C TYR A 80 -6.00 -9.11 -1.42
N CYS A 81 -5.31 -9.59 -2.46
CA CYS A 81 -4.99 -11.02 -2.62
C CYS A 81 -3.55 -11.38 -2.18
N GLY A 82 -2.81 -10.45 -1.58
CA GLY A 82 -1.40 -10.64 -1.22
C GLY A 82 -0.50 -10.96 -2.42
N GLU A 83 0.68 -11.54 -2.14
CA GLU A 83 1.73 -11.79 -3.14
C GLU A 83 1.38 -12.83 -4.22
N SER A 84 0.32 -13.62 -4.01
CA SER A 84 0.01 -14.80 -4.82
C SER A 84 -0.73 -14.49 -6.13
N SER A 85 -1.17 -13.24 -6.32
CA SER A 85 -1.94 -12.87 -7.50
C SER A 85 -1.02 -12.40 -8.64
N SER A 86 -0.97 -13.19 -9.71
CA SER A 86 -0.30 -12.84 -10.98
C SER A 86 -1.20 -12.09 -11.95
N SER A 87 -2.40 -11.68 -11.50
CA SER A 87 -3.34 -10.91 -12.30
C SER A 87 -2.71 -9.58 -12.70
N PRO A 88 -2.76 -9.19 -14.00
CA PRO A 88 -2.27 -7.89 -14.44
C PRO A 88 -2.88 -6.70 -13.67
N VAL A 89 -4.12 -6.85 -13.19
CA VAL A 89 -4.84 -5.83 -12.40
C VAL A 89 -4.18 -5.64 -11.03
N GLU A 90 -3.97 -6.72 -10.30
CA GLU A 90 -3.33 -6.73 -8.97
C GLU A 90 -1.88 -6.25 -9.02
N VAL A 91 -1.15 -6.67 -10.06
CA VAL A 91 0.22 -6.20 -10.32
C VAL A 91 0.24 -4.69 -10.58
N LYS A 92 -0.72 -4.17 -11.35
CA LYS A 92 -0.82 -2.74 -11.65
C LYS A 92 -1.21 -1.93 -10.40
N ALA A 93 -2.12 -2.43 -9.59
CA ALA A 93 -2.52 -1.82 -8.31
C ALA A 93 -1.34 -1.74 -7.34
N SER A 94 -0.64 -2.86 -7.14
CA SER A 94 0.57 -2.93 -6.31
C SER A 94 1.65 -1.96 -6.78
N ARG A 95 1.95 -1.93 -8.09
CA ARG A 95 2.88 -0.96 -8.67
C ARG A 95 2.46 0.48 -8.43
N THR A 96 1.16 0.77 -8.44
CA THR A 96 0.66 2.12 -8.16
C THR A 96 0.85 2.47 -6.69
N GLY A 97 0.54 1.57 -5.77
CA GLY A 97 0.80 1.74 -4.35
C GLY A 97 2.28 1.96 -4.03
N ILE A 98 3.17 1.15 -4.63
CA ILE A 98 4.63 1.28 -4.47
C ILE A 98 5.11 2.67 -4.91
N LYS A 99 4.56 3.26 -5.97
CA LYS A 99 4.92 4.62 -6.39
C LYS A 99 4.57 5.65 -5.33
N ILE A 100 3.36 5.55 -4.77
CA ILE A 100 2.89 6.46 -3.71
C ILE A 100 3.77 6.36 -2.47
N LEU A 101 4.13 5.13 -2.08
CA LEU A 101 5.04 4.88 -0.96
C LEU A 101 6.45 5.40 -1.22
N ALA A 102 6.98 5.19 -2.42
CA ALA A 102 8.31 5.68 -2.80
C ALA A 102 8.37 7.21 -2.79
N ASP A 103 7.32 7.87 -3.29
CA ASP A 103 7.23 9.34 -3.30
C ASP A 103 7.23 9.92 -1.88
N TYR A 104 6.69 9.20 -0.89
CA TYR A 104 6.71 9.62 0.52
C TYR A 104 8.03 9.25 1.21
N TYR A 105 8.48 8.00 1.09
CA TYR A 105 9.64 7.48 1.80
C TYR A 105 10.94 8.17 1.41
N PHE A 106 11.06 8.55 0.14
CA PHE A 106 12.24 9.22 -0.40
C PHE A 106 12.06 10.73 -0.56
N TYR A 107 10.96 11.31 -0.07
CA TYR A 107 10.60 12.72 -0.32
C TYR A 107 11.72 13.72 -0.01
N ASP A 108 12.46 13.49 1.09
CA ASP A 108 13.55 14.36 1.56
C ASP A 108 14.88 13.59 1.70
N VAL A 109 15.03 12.50 0.92
CA VAL A 109 16.24 11.67 0.93
C VAL A 109 17.00 11.90 -0.39
N PRO A 110 18.26 12.38 -0.34
CA PRO A 110 19.10 12.49 -1.53
C PRO A 110 19.20 11.16 -2.29
N LYS A 111 19.22 11.22 -3.62
CA LYS A 111 19.14 10.01 -4.46
C LYS A 111 20.32 9.06 -4.24
N GLU A 112 21.49 9.60 -3.96
CA GLU A 112 22.70 8.88 -3.59
C GLU A 112 22.56 8.03 -2.31
N ASP A 113 21.63 8.41 -1.43
CA ASP A 113 21.36 7.74 -0.16
C ASP A 113 20.16 6.77 -0.25
N TRP A 114 19.55 6.61 -1.44
CA TRP A 114 18.42 5.71 -1.62
C TRP A 114 18.83 4.25 -1.37
N ASN A 115 18.22 3.63 -0.36
CA ASN A 115 18.35 2.22 -0.09
C ASN A 115 17.06 1.48 -0.44
N ILE A 116 17.06 0.85 -1.62
CA ILE A 116 15.90 0.15 -2.18
C ILE A 116 15.52 -1.08 -1.34
N ASP A 117 16.51 -1.81 -0.82
CA ASP A 117 16.25 -2.99 0.01
C ASP A 117 15.60 -2.61 1.34
N ASN A 118 16.03 -1.50 1.96
CA ASN A 118 15.38 -0.98 3.17
C ASN A 118 13.97 -0.49 2.88
N PHE A 119 13.73 0.21 1.77
CA PHE A 119 12.39 0.64 1.36
C PHE A 119 11.43 -0.54 1.16
N MET A 120 11.88 -1.58 0.46
CA MET A 120 11.07 -2.77 0.23
C MET A 120 10.80 -3.53 1.53
N LEU A 121 11.83 -3.71 2.37
CA LEU A 121 11.70 -4.38 3.66
C LEU A 121 10.74 -3.62 4.59
N TYR A 122 10.89 -2.30 4.69
CA TYR A 122 10.12 -1.45 5.59
C TYR A 122 8.62 -1.47 5.28
N TYR A 123 8.24 -1.56 4.01
CA TYR A 123 6.83 -1.65 3.60
C TYR A 123 6.35 -3.06 3.30
N CYS A 124 7.13 -4.09 3.64
CA CYS A 124 6.81 -5.49 3.31
C CYS A 124 6.47 -5.67 1.81
N ILE A 125 7.16 -4.93 0.93
CA ILE A 125 6.94 -5.03 -0.52
C ILE A 125 7.50 -6.38 -1.00
N PRO A 126 6.70 -7.18 -1.75
CA PRO A 126 7.13 -8.49 -2.20
C PRO A 126 8.41 -8.43 -3.02
N VAL A 127 9.34 -9.36 -2.78
CA VAL A 127 10.64 -9.43 -3.48
C VAL A 127 10.47 -9.58 -4.99
N SER A 128 9.34 -10.13 -5.45
CA SER A 128 8.98 -10.21 -6.88
C SER A 128 8.88 -8.85 -7.58
N TYR A 129 8.72 -7.76 -6.84
CA TYR A 129 8.74 -6.40 -7.39
C TYR A 129 10.15 -5.79 -7.47
N LYS A 130 11.20 -6.43 -6.93
CA LYS A 130 12.53 -5.82 -6.77
C LYS A 130 13.08 -5.24 -8.08
N ASP A 131 13.13 -6.04 -9.14
CA ASP A 131 13.63 -5.59 -10.44
C ASP A 131 12.79 -4.44 -11.00
N TRP A 132 11.47 -4.47 -10.79
CA TRP A 132 10.60 -3.40 -11.24
C TRP A 132 10.81 -2.11 -10.45
N VAL A 133 11.00 -2.19 -9.13
CA VAL A 133 11.28 -1.04 -8.26
C VAL A 133 12.61 -0.39 -8.64
N ILE A 134 13.67 -1.18 -8.83
CA ILE A 134 14.97 -0.69 -9.28
C ILE A 134 14.83 0.09 -10.60
N ASN A 135 14.16 -0.51 -11.58
CA ASN A 135 13.96 0.13 -12.88
C ASN A 135 13.11 1.40 -12.79
N TYR A 136 12.05 1.41 -11.98
CA TYR A 136 11.22 2.59 -11.77
C TYR A 136 12.01 3.73 -11.12
N LEU A 137 12.73 3.46 -10.03
CA LEU A 137 13.51 4.48 -9.30
C LEU A 137 14.70 5.01 -10.11
N ALA A 138 15.25 4.21 -11.03
CA ALA A 138 16.27 4.68 -11.96
C ALA A 138 15.77 5.79 -12.91
N THR A 139 14.46 5.86 -13.18
CA THR A 139 13.85 6.89 -14.05
C THR A 139 13.49 8.19 -13.34
N LYS A 140 13.60 8.24 -12.00
CA LYS A 140 13.31 9.42 -11.17
C LYS A 140 14.44 10.43 -11.17
#